data_AF-A0A934EBA9-F1
#
_entry.id   AF-A0A934EBA9-F1
#
_cell.length_a   1.000
_cell.length_b   1.000
_cell.length_c   1.000
_cell.angle_alpha   90.00
_cell.angle_beta   90.00
_cell.angle_gamma   90.00
#
_symmetry.space_group_name_H-M   'P 1'
#
loop_
_entity.id
_entity.type
_entity.pdbx_description
1 polymer ?
#
loop_
_entity_poly.entity_id
_entity_poly.type
_entity_poly.pdbx_seq_one_letter_code
_entity_poly.pdbx_strand_id
1 'polypeptide(L)'
;MEHCKYCGCIGLFFGLDKAGLCANCRHMASLEVGLRKQALKDANKKIETTVNPQSKIAGLDIVVENLAALKKYEERGIPTIDGSPAAMLGEARQKQIELILETAKTERKDLLSQVEKVTDLEAKRRLYSAFLLRLEEYAQRLDDPKPLDELRRQVHRAVHQVQLDVIVRRAVEAELGGRSDEALKRYREAAEFLRKADVDSEFRAGQMLKLNAKLKKNH
;
A
#
# COMPACT_ATOMS: atom_id res chain seq x y z
N MET A 1 39.45 13.77 24.19
CA MET A 1 39.55 14.56 22.94
C MET A 1 38.20 14.54 22.29
N GLU A 2 37.63 15.70 22.02
CA GLU A 2 36.41 15.78 21.22
C GLU A 2 36.74 15.40 19.77
N HIS A 3 35.81 14.73 19.10
CA HIS A 3 35.91 14.36 17.69
C HIS A 3 34.75 15.00 16.93
N CYS A 4 34.95 15.23 15.63
CA CYS A 4 33.84 15.75 14.82
C CYS A 4 32.70 14.73 14.76
N LYS A 5 31.49 15.13 15.17
CA LYS A 5 30.30 14.25 15.18
C LYS A 5 29.86 13.75 13.80
N TYR A 6 30.32 14.39 12.73
CA TYR A 6 29.98 14.01 11.36
C TYR A 6 31.00 13.05 10.72
N CYS A 7 32.29 13.41 10.71
CA CYS A 7 33.33 12.62 10.05
C CYS A 7 34.21 11.78 11.00
N GLY A 8 34.10 11.97 12.31
CA GLY A 8 34.91 11.26 13.30
C GLY A 8 36.37 11.70 13.39
N CYS A 9 36.80 12.68 12.59
CA CYS A 9 38.19 13.16 12.63
C CYS A 9 38.55 13.70 14.02
N ILE A 10 39.76 13.33 14.46
CA ILE A 10 40.39 13.76 15.71
C ILE A 10 41.65 14.53 15.34
N GLY A 11 41.93 15.66 16.00
CA GLY A 11 43.24 16.27 15.90
C GLY A 11 43.38 17.50 16.80
N LEU A 12 44.60 17.69 17.30
CA LEU A 12 44.94 18.70 18.30
C LEU A 12 44.71 20.15 17.83
N PHE A 13 44.70 20.37 16.50
CA PHE A 13 44.57 21.68 15.86
C PHE A 13 43.21 21.94 15.20
N PHE A 14 42.27 20.99 15.31
CA PHE A 14 40.95 21.15 14.70
C PHE A 14 39.95 21.67 15.73
N GLY A 15 39.61 22.96 15.64
CA GLY A 15 38.51 23.53 16.40
C GLY A 15 37.17 22.96 15.93
N LEU A 16 36.34 22.54 16.89
CA LEU A 16 34.94 22.17 16.65
C LEU A 16 34.04 23.38 16.92
N ASP A 17 32.94 23.49 16.19
CA ASP A 17 31.91 24.47 16.48
C ASP A 17 31.00 24.02 17.66
N LYS A 18 30.01 24.86 18.01
CA LYS A 18 29.05 24.53 19.09
C LYS A 18 28.22 23.28 18.80
N ALA A 19 28.11 22.87 17.54
CA ALA A 19 27.41 21.66 17.15
C ALA A 19 28.33 20.42 17.21
N GLY A 20 29.64 20.58 17.46
CA GLY A 20 30.63 19.50 17.44
C GLY A 20 31.13 19.15 16.04
N LEU A 21 31.14 20.10 15.11
CA LEU A 21 31.55 19.92 13.72
C LEU A 21 32.86 20.63 13.42
N CYS A 22 33.74 19.99 12.64
CA CYS A 22 34.89 20.67 12.06
C CYS A 22 34.43 21.62 10.94
N ALA A 23 35.27 22.59 10.55
CA ALA A 23 34.91 23.62 9.57
C ALA A 23 34.36 23.06 8.24
N ASN A 24 34.96 21.99 7.71
CA ASN A 24 34.49 21.36 6.48
C ASN A 24 33.11 20.69 6.64
N CYS A 25 32.93 19.90 7.70
CA CYS A 25 31.66 19.22 7.97
C CYS A 25 30.55 20.18 8.33
N ARG A 26 30.87 21.31 8.99
CA ARG A 26 29.92 22.36 9.30
C ARG A 26 29.27 22.91 8.03
N HIS A 27 30.07 23.24 7.02
CA HIS A 27 29.54 23.78 5.77
C HIS A 27 28.62 22.76 5.06
N MET A 28 29.09 21.53 4.90
CA MET A 28 28.32 20.46 4.25
C MET A 28 27.02 20.16 4.99
N ALA A 29 27.08 19.96 6.31
CA ALA A 29 25.89 19.69 7.12
C ALA A 29 24.90 20.86 7.06
N SER A 30 25.38 22.11 7.14
CA SER A 30 24.50 23.28 7.08
C SER A 30 23.76 23.41 5.75
N LEU A 31 24.43 23.10 4.63
CA LEU A 31 23.83 23.13 3.31
C LEU A 31 22.75 22.04 3.18
N GLU A 32 23.07 20.80 3.56
CA GLU A 32 22.11 19.70 3.48
C GLU A 32 20.90 19.94 4.39
N VAL A 33 21.12 20.32 5.66
CA VAL A 33 20.05 20.65 6.60
C VAL A 33 19.17 21.78 6.05
N GLY A 34 19.77 22.81 5.45
CA GLY A 34 19.05 23.91 4.81
C GLY A 34 18.14 23.45 3.66
N LEU A 35 18.67 22.60 2.75
CA LEU A 35 17.90 22.04 1.65
C LEU A 35 16.74 21.16 2.14
N ARG A 36 16.99 20.29 3.12
CA ARG A 36 15.97 19.41 3.72
C ARG A 36 14.88 20.23 4.43
N LYS A 37 15.25 21.29 5.17
CA LYS A 37 14.30 22.20 5.82
C LYS A 37 13.41 22.92 4.79
N GLN A 38 13.98 23.38 3.68
CA GLN A 38 13.22 24.00 2.61
C GLN A 38 12.26 23.01 1.95
N ALA A 39 12.70 21.78 1.66
CA ALA A 39 11.86 20.73 1.11
C ALA A 39 10.67 20.39 2.02
N LEU A 40 10.89 20.32 3.35
CA LEU A 40 9.82 20.12 4.33
C LEU A 40 8.78 21.24 4.29
N LYS A 41 9.24 22.49 4.24
CA LYS A 41 8.34 23.66 4.16
C LYS A 41 7.49 23.63 2.89
N ASP A 42 8.11 23.34 1.75
CA ASP A 42 7.42 23.30 0.46
C ASP A 42 6.44 22.12 0.38
N ALA A 43 6.81 20.96 0.91
CA ALA A 43 5.93 19.79 0.98
C ALA A 43 4.71 20.05 1.88
N ASN A 44 4.91 20.60 3.08
CA ASN A 44 3.83 20.94 4.00
C ASN A 44 2.85 21.95 3.38
N LYS A 45 3.37 23.01 2.73
CA LYS A 45 2.53 23.97 2.01
C LYS A 45 1.69 23.31 0.91
N LYS A 46 2.25 22.34 0.17
CA LYS A 46 1.50 21.59 -0.85
C LYS A 46 0.43 20.71 -0.22
N ILE A 47 0.72 20.02 0.87
CA ILE A 47 -0.24 19.16 1.60
C ILE A 47 -1.43 19.98 2.11
N GLU A 48 -1.18 21.17 2.66
CA GLU A 48 -2.21 22.07 3.20
C GLU A 48 -3.13 22.62 2.11
N THR A 49 -2.59 22.90 0.93
CA THR A 49 -3.32 23.59 -0.15
C THR A 49 -4.06 22.65 -1.09
N THR A 50 -3.61 21.40 -1.25
CA THR A 50 -4.24 20.44 -2.17
C THR A 50 -5.45 19.74 -1.54
N VAL A 51 -6.49 19.53 -2.35
CA VAL A 51 -7.64 18.66 -1.97
C VAL A 51 -7.46 17.22 -2.46
N ASN A 52 -6.54 16.97 -3.40
CA ASN A 52 -6.31 15.64 -3.95
C ASN A 52 -5.55 14.75 -2.93
N PRO A 53 -6.14 13.63 -2.46
CA PRO A 53 -5.50 12.73 -1.50
C PRO A 53 -4.17 12.16 -2.00
N GLN A 54 -4.05 11.83 -3.29
CA GLN A 54 -2.80 11.30 -3.86
C GLN A 54 -1.67 12.31 -3.76
N SER A 55 -1.96 13.58 -4.01
CA SER A 55 -0.98 14.66 -3.87
C SER A 55 -0.59 14.88 -2.41
N LYS A 56 -1.52 14.69 -1.45
CA LYS A 56 -1.21 14.74 -0.02
C LYS A 56 -0.30 13.59 0.39
N ILE A 57 -0.59 12.36 -0.06
CA ILE A 57 0.26 11.18 0.24
C ILE A 57 1.67 11.41 -0.33
N ALA A 58 1.79 11.83 -1.60
CA ALA A 58 3.10 12.13 -2.20
C ALA A 58 3.85 13.25 -1.44
N GLY A 59 3.12 14.24 -0.92
CA GLY A 59 3.71 15.25 -0.04
C GLY A 59 4.23 14.66 1.27
N LEU A 60 3.48 13.75 1.90
CA LEU A 60 3.90 13.05 3.11
C LEU A 60 5.11 12.15 2.86
N ASP A 61 5.22 11.51 1.68
CA ASP A 61 6.40 10.73 1.30
C ASP A 61 7.66 11.60 1.35
N ILE A 62 7.59 12.81 0.80
CA ILE A 62 8.69 13.79 0.85
C ILE A 62 8.98 14.21 2.30
N VAL A 63 7.94 14.45 3.11
CA VAL A 63 8.13 14.82 4.53
C VAL A 63 8.86 13.71 5.29
N VAL A 64 8.42 12.46 5.14
CA VAL A 64 9.02 11.27 5.76
C VAL A 64 10.49 11.11 5.34
N GLU A 65 10.79 11.21 4.04
CA GLU A 65 12.15 11.10 3.52
C GLU A 65 13.09 12.15 4.13
N ASN A 66 12.67 13.42 4.14
CA ASN A 66 13.49 14.52 4.62
C ASN A 66 13.66 14.46 6.16
N LEU A 67 12.62 14.10 6.91
CA LEU A 67 12.74 13.90 8.37
C LEU A 67 13.63 12.70 8.71
N ALA A 68 13.55 11.60 7.96
CA ALA A 68 14.44 10.45 8.15
C ALA A 68 15.91 10.81 7.90
N ALA A 69 16.19 11.67 6.92
CA ALA A 69 17.54 12.20 6.70
C ALA A 69 18.01 13.08 7.88
N LEU A 70 17.16 13.99 8.36
CA LEU A 70 17.48 14.87 9.50
C LEU A 70 17.64 14.10 10.82
N LYS A 71 16.88 13.01 11.02
CA LYS A 71 17.04 12.10 12.17
C LYS A 71 18.45 11.53 12.28
N LYS A 72 19.13 11.24 11.17
CA LYS A 72 20.52 10.75 11.19
C LYS A 72 21.50 11.77 11.77
N TYR A 73 21.22 13.07 11.62
CA TYR A 73 22.02 14.13 12.24
C TYR A 73 21.71 14.24 13.74
N GLU A 74 20.43 14.14 14.11
CA GLU A 74 20.00 14.09 15.52
C GLU A 74 20.65 12.92 16.27
N GLU A 75 20.70 11.72 15.67
CA GLU A 75 21.37 10.53 16.23
C GLU A 75 22.88 10.74 16.47
N ARG A 76 23.50 11.68 15.74
CA ARG A 76 24.90 12.08 15.94
C ARG A 76 25.05 13.24 16.93
N GLY A 77 23.95 13.72 17.51
CA GLY A 77 23.93 14.89 18.39
C GLY A 77 24.19 16.21 17.66
N ILE A 78 23.87 16.29 16.37
CA ILE A 78 23.97 17.51 15.56
C ILE A 78 22.57 18.14 15.46
N PRO A 79 22.35 19.37 15.96
CA PRO A 79 21.06 20.03 15.88
C PRO A 79 20.71 20.39 14.43
N THR A 80 19.44 20.26 14.04
CA THR A 80 18.99 20.48 12.65
C THR A 80 17.81 21.44 12.52
N ILE A 81 16.67 21.09 13.10
CA ILE A 81 15.43 21.88 13.07
C ILE A 81 14.92 22.09 14.49
N ASP A 82 13.94 22.98 14.63
CA ASP A 82 13.27 23.21 15.92
C ASP A 82 12.39 22.01 16.25
N GLY A 83 12.73 21.31 17.34
CA GLY A 83 12.09 20.04 17.73
C GLY A 83 12.92 18.81 17.37
N SER A 84 12.38 17.62 17.66
CA SER A 84 13.03 16.33 17.38
C SER A 84 12.57 15.80 16.02
N PRO A 85 13.46 15.67 15.01
CA PRO A 85 13.16 14.99 13.75
C PRO A 85 12.59 13.59 13.95
N ALA A 86 13.08 12.82 14.94
CA ALA A 86 12.54 11.50 15.24
C ALA A 86 11.06 11.53 15.67
N ALA A 87 10.67 12.47 16.54
CA ALA A 87 9.28 12.63 16.95
C ALA A 87 8.38 13.05 15.77
N MET A 88 8.81 14.06 15.01
CA MET A 88 8.10 14.53 13.83
C MET A 88 7.96 13.44 12.76
N LEU A 89 8.96 12.58 12.60
CA LEU A 89 8.92 11.46 11.67
C LEU A 89 7.85 10.43 12.07
N GLY A 90 7.74 10.14 13.37
CA GLY A 90 6.69 9.27 13.89
C GLY A 90 5.28 9.81 13.59
N GLU A 91 5.06 11.10 13.84
CA GLU A 91 3.79 11.77 13.52
C GLU A 91 3.49 11.77 12.02
N ALA A 92 4.49 12.05 11.18
CA ALA A 92 4.32 12.07 9.73
C ALA A 92 3.93 10.69 9.18
N ARG A 93 4.56 9.62 9.68
CA ARG A 93 4.23 8.24 9.32
C ARG A 93 2.82 7.85 9.76
N GLN A 94 2.42 8.22 10.97
CA GLN A 94 1.07 7.96 11.44
C GLN A 94 0.02 8.66 10.57
N LYS A 95 0.23 9.95 10.25
CA LYS A 95 -0.64 10.71 9.34
C LYS A 95 -0.71 10.08 7.94
N GLN A 96 0.42 9.57 7.44
CA GLN A 96 0.49 8.90 6.14
C GLN A 96 -0.32 7.60 6.14
N ILE A 97 -0.19 6.77 7.18
CA ILE A 97 -0.98 5.54 7.35
C ILE A 97 -2.47 5.85 7.37
N GLU A 98 -2.89 6.81 8.19
CA GLU A 98 -4.30 7.21 8.32
C GLU A 98 -4.86 7.67 6.96
N LEU A 99 -4.16 8.59 6.28
CA LEU A 99 -4.58 9.11 5.00
C LEU A 99 -4.67 8.03 3.91
N ILE A 100 -3.70 7.11 3.85
CA ILE A 100 -3.71 5.98 2.92
C ILE A 100 -4.92 5.09 3.17
N LEU A 101 -5.21 4.76 4.44
CA LEU A 101 -6.35 3.90 4.79
C LEU A 101 -7.69 4.56 4.46
N GLU A 102 -7.86 5.84 4.77
CA GLU A 102 -9.06 6.59 4.42
C GLU A 102 -9.27 6.68 2.91
N THR A 103 -8.19 6.96 2.17
CA THR A 103 -8.20 7.02 0.71
C THR A 103 -8.58 5.66 0.12
N ALA A 104 -7.94 4.59 0.56
CA ALA A 104 -8.21 3.23 0.08
C ALA A 104 -9.66 2.78 0.39
N LYS A 105 -10.19 3.13 1.58
CA LYS A 105 -11.61 2.85 1.92
C LYS A 105 -12.57 3.61 1.01
N THR A 106 -12.28 4.86 0.70
CA THR A 106 -13.10 5.70 -0.19
C THR A 106 -13.07 5.16 -1.61
N GLU A 107 -11.88 4.88 -2.15
CA GLU A 107 -11.73 4.29 -3.49
C GLU A 107 -12.41 2.91 -3.59
N ARG A 108 -12.38 2.11 -2.53
CA ARG A 108 -13.11 0.83 -2.49
C ARG A 108 -14.63 1.04 -2.56
N LYS A 109 -15.17 2.06 -1.89
CA LYS A 109 -16.60 2.39 -1.98
C LYS A 109 -16.98 2.75 -3.42
N ASP A 110 -16.16 3.57 -4.07
CA ASP A 110 -16.37 3.97 -5.47
C ASP A 110 -16.26 2.77 -6.42
N LEU A 111 -15.28 1.88 -6.19
CA LEU A 111 -15.12 0.62 -6.90
C LEU A 111 -16.37 -0.25 -6.81
N LEU A 112 -16.94 -0.42 -5.61
CA LEU A 112 -18.14 -1.22 -5.42
C LEU A 112 -19.32 -0.65 -6.22
N SER A 113 -19.49 0.67 -6.23
CA SER A 113 -20.52 1.33 -7.06
C SER A 113 -20.29 1.13 -8.56
N GLN A 114 -19.03 1.15 -9.02
CA GLN A 114 -18.70 0.87 -10.42
C GLN A 114 -18.98 -0.58 -10.79
N VAL A 115 -18.57 -1.52 -9.95
CA VAL A 115 -18.77 -2.96 -10.16
C VAL A 115 -20.26 -3.32 -10.22
N GLU A 116 -21.10 -2.66 -9.42
CA GLU A 116 -22.55 -2.87 -9.45
C GLU A 116 -23.19 -2.50 -10.79
N LYS A 117 -22.72 -1.41 -11.40
CA LYS A 117 -23.23 -0.90 -12.69
C LYS A 117 -22.79 -1.72 -13.90
N VAL A 118 -21.74 -2.53 -13.75
CA VAL A 118 -21.18 -3.34 -14.83
C VAL A 118 -21.86 -4.70 -14.85
N THR A 119 -22.33 -5.16 -16.01
CA THR A 119 -22.92 -6.50 -16.16
C THR A 119 -21.90 -7.56 -16.60
N ASP A 120 -20.89 -7.13 -17.37
CA ASP A 120 -19.82 -8.00 -17.85
C ASP A 120 -18.87 -8.42 -16.71
N LEU A 121 -18.78 -9.72 -16.47
CA LEU A 121 -17.95 -10.29 -15.40
C LEU A 121 -16.45 -10.05 -15.63
N GLU A 122 -16.00 -10.02 -16.89
CA GLU A 122 -14.59 -9.75 -17.24
C GLU A 122 -14.22 -8.29 -16.94
N ALA A 123 -15.12 -7.33 -17.23
CA ALA A 123 -14.99 -5.95 -16.80
C ALA A 123 -14.97 -5.81 -15.26
N LYS A 124 -15.84 -6.52 -14.53
CA LYS A 124 -15.77 -6.55 -13.04
C LYS A 124 -14.41 -7.03 -12.53
N ARG A 125 -13.88 -8.12 -13.12
CA ARG A 125 -12.56 -8.66 -12.75
C ARG A 125 -11.47 -7.62 -12.94
N ARG A 126 -11.49 -6.91 -14.07
CA ARG A 126 -10.51 -5.84 -14.37
C ARG A 126 -10.58 -4.70 -13.35
N LEU A 127 -11.78 -4.27 -12.96
CA LEU A 127 -11.96 -3.23 -11.94
C LEU A 127 -11.34 -3.63 -10.59
N TYR A 128 -11.65 -4.84 -10.09
CA TYR A 128 -11.05 -5.32 -8.85
C TYR A 128 -9.53 -5.50 -8.94
N SER A 129 -9.03 -6.01 -10.07
CA SER A 129 -7.59 -6.20 -10.27
C SER A 129 -6.84 -4.87 -10.29
N ALA A 130 -7.39 -3.85 -10.94
CA ALA A 130 -6.83 -2.50 -10.93
C ALA A 130 -6.79 -1.91 -9.51
N PHE A 131 -7.81 -2.19 -8.69
CA PHE A 131 -7.81 -1.75 -7.29
C PHE A 131 -6.79 -2.50 -6.44
N LEU A 132 -6.57 -3.80 -6.65
CA LEU A 132 -5.50 -4.54 -5.98
C LEU A 132 -4.12 -3.94 -6.27
N LEU A 133 -3.87 -3.51 -7.52
CA LEU A 133 -2.62 -2.82 -7.87
C LEU A 133 -2.46 -1.51 -7.08
N ARG A 134 -3.52 -0.73 -6.92
CA ARG A 134 -3.47 0.48 -6.06
C ARG A 134 -3.18 0.16 -4.60
N LEU A 135 -3.76 -0.91 -4.05
CA LEU A 135 -3.44 -1.36 -2.69
C LEU A 135 -1.98 -1.84 -2.55
N GLU A 136 -1.36 -2.30 -3.63
CA GLU A 136 0.07 -2.61 -3.66
C GLU A 136 0.92 -1.35 -3.68
N GLU A 137 0.57 -0.37 -4.51
CA GLU A 137 1.22 0.94 -4.53
C GLU A 137 1.17 1.65 -3.17
N TYR A 138 0.04 1.55 -2.45
CA TYR A 138 -0.07 2.08 -1.09
C TYR A 138 0.80 1.33 -0.08
N ALA A 139 0.85 0.00 -0.15
CA ALA A 139 1.64 -0.79 0.78
C ALA A 139 3.14 -0.52 0.63
N GLN A 140 3.63 -0.26 -0.57
CA GLN A 140 5.02 0.10 -0.82
C GLN A 140 5.43 1.43 -0.17
N ARG A 141 4.47 2.27 0.23
CA ARG A 141 4.72 3.54 0.94
C ARG A 141 4.71 3.39 2.46
N LEU A 142 4.32 2.24 2.98
CA LEU A 142 4.22 1.97 4.41
C LEU A 142 5.40 1.11 4.88
N ASP A 143 5.92 1.40 6.07
CA ASP A 143 6.89 0.52 6.74
C ASP A 143 6.27 -0.83 7.10
N ASP A 144 4.99 -0.84 7.50
CA ASP A 144 4.20 -2.04 7.80
C ASP A 144 2.93 -2.04 6.94
N PRO A 145 2.78 -2.95 5.96
CA PRO A 145 1.61 -3.00 5.08
C PRO A 145 0.38 -3.63 5.74
N LYS A 146 0.51 -4.23 6.94
CA LYS A 146 -0.60 -4.92 7.65
C LYS A 146 -1.90 -4.13 7.76
N PRO A 147 -1.91 -2.80 7.93
CA PRO A 147 -3.17 -2.04 7.97
C PRO A 147 -4.03 -2.19 6.70
N LEU A 148 -3.43 -2.56 5.57
CA LEU A 148 -4.13 -2.80 4.30
C LEU A 148 -4.57 -4.26 4.10
N ASP A 149 -4.11 -5.20 4.92
CA ASP A 149 -4.32 -6.64 4.69
C ASP A 149 -5.80 -7.03 4.68
N GLU A 150 -6.60 -6.45 5.56
CA GLU A 150 -8.03 -6.74 5.61
C GLU A 150 -8.73 -6.29 4.33
N LEU A 151 -8.38 -5.09 3.83
CA LEU A 151 -8.94 -4.58 2.59
C LEU A 151 -8.51 -5.44 1.40
N ARG A 152 -7.24 -5.85 1.36
CA ARG A 152 -6.69 -6.76 0.34
C ARG A 152 -7.44 -8.10 0.33
N ARG A 153 -7.60 -8.75 1.49
CA ARG A 153 -8.34 -10.02 1.62
C ARG A 153 -9.76 -9.89 1.07
N GLN A 154 -10.46 -8.82 1.44
CA GLN A 154 -11.83 -8.59 0.98
C GLN A 154 -11.91 -8.42 -0.55
N VAL A 155 -10.97 -7.70 -1.15
CA VAL A 155 -10.91 -7.51 -2.61
C VAL A 155 -10.48 -8.78 -3.33
N HIS A 156 -9.49 -9.52 -2.81
CA HIS A 156 -9.11 -10.83 -3.34
C HIS A 156 -10.28 -11.79 -3.34
N ARG A 157 -11.05 -11.87 -2.25
CA ARG A 157 -12.25 -12.71 -2.17
C ARG A 157 -13.25 -12.33 -3.27
N ALA A 158 -13.45 -11.04 -3.52
CA ALA A 158 -14.33 -10.56 -4.58
C ALA A 158 -13.82 -10.92 -5.99
N VAL A 159 -12.52 -10.82 -6.26
CA VAL A 159 -11.90 -11.28 -7.52
C VAL A 159 -12.18 -12.77 -7.75
N HIS A 160 -11.92 -13.60 -6.74
CA HIS A 160 -12.12 -15.04 -6.83
C HIS A 160 -13.60 -15.40 -7.03
N GLN A 161 -14.50 -14.68 -6.37
CA GLN A 161 -15.94 -14.85 -6.57
C GLN A 161 -16.34 -14.53 -8.02
N VAL A 162 -15.89 -13.41 -8.58
CA VAL A 162 -16.18 -13.06 -9.99
C VAL A 162 -15.60 -14.09 -10.96
N GLN A 163 -14.37 -14.57 -10.73
CA GLN A 163 -13.77 -15.62 -11.55
C GLN A 163 -14.56 -16.94 -11.50
N LEU A 164 -14.99 -17.33 -10.30
CA LEU A 164 -15.84 -18.50 -10.12
C LEU A 164 -17.16 -18.33 -10.89
N ASP A 165 -17.80 -17.17 -10.77
CA ASP A 165 -19.07 -16.87 -11.44
C ASP A 165 -18.94 -16.94 -12.97
N VAL A 166 -17.81 -16.54 -13.55
CA VAL A 166 -17.54 -16.70 -14.98
C VAL A 166 -17.56 -18.17 -15.38
N ILE A 167 -16.85 -19.03 -14.64
CA ILE A 167 -16.75 -20.47 -14.96
C ILE A 167 -18.12 -21.14 -14.77
N VAL A 168 -18.80 -20.84 -13.66
CA VAL A 168 -20.14 -21.40 -13.35
C VAL A 168 -21.18 -20.95 -14.36
N ARG A 169 -21.19 -19.68 -14.76
CA ARG A 169 -22.13 -19.19 -15.77
C ARG A 169 -21.96 -19.92 -17.10
N ARG A 170 -20.74 -20.14 -17.55
CA ARG A 170 -20.46 -20.94 -18.76
C ARG A 170 -20.93 -22.39 -18.61
N ALA A 171 -20.79 -22.97 -17.41
CA ALA A 171 -21.30 -24.31 -17.12
C ALA A 171 -22.84 -24.36 -17.25
N VAL A 172 -23.54 -23.37 -16.68
CA VAL A 172 -25.00 -23.25 -16.74
C VAL A 172 -25.48 -23.01 -18.17
N GLU A 173 -24.81 -22.15 -18.94
CA GLU A 173 -25.12 -21.89 -20.35
C GLU A 173 -24.95 -23.16 -21.22
N ALA A 174 -23.95 -23.99 -20.93
CA ALA A 174 -23.77 -25.29 -21.58
C ALA A 174 -24.87 -26.30 -21.17
N GLU A 175 -25.23 -26.34 -19.88
CA GLU A 175 -26.31 -27.20 -19.33
C GLU A 175 -27.65 -26.85 -19.99
N LEU A 176 -27.99 -25.56 -20.07
CA LEU A 176 -29.22 -25.08 -20.72
C LEU A 176 -29.24 -25.36 -22.23
N GLY A 177 -28.07 -25.41 -22.87
CA GLY A 177 -27.92 -25.78 -24.27
C GLY A 177 -27.90 -27.29 -24.53
N GLY A 178 -28.13 -28.14 -23.52
CA GLY A 178 -28.10 -29.60 -23.65
C GLY A 178 -26.69 -30.21 -23.81
N ARG A 179 -25.63 -29.42 -23.59
CA ARG A 179 -24.23 -29.84 -23.70
C ARG A 179 -23.70 -30.34 -22.34
N SER A 180 -24.22 -31.46 -21.87
CA SER A 180 -23.96 -31.98 -20.51
C SER A 180 -22.48 -32.22 -20.22
N ASP A 181 -21.71 -32.77 -21.17
CA ASP A 181 -20.28 -33.02 -20.99
C ASP A 181 -19.47 -31.73 -20.82
N GLU A 182 -19.82 -30.69 -21.57
CA GLU A 182 -19.18 -29.38 -21.46
C GLU A 182 -19.52 -28.71 -20.12
N ALA A 183 -20.78 -28.78 -19.70
CA ALA A 183 -21.21 -28.27 -18.39
C ALA A 183 -20.44 -28.97 -17.25
N LEU A 184 -20.34 -30.30 -17.29
CA LEU A 184 -19.62 -31.10 -16.29
C LEU A 184 -18.13 -30.73 -16.24
N LYS A 185 -17.50 -30.56 -17.41
CA LYS A 185 -16.11 -30.10 -17.51
C LYS A 185 -15.92 -28.74 -16.83
N ARG A 186 -16.81 -27.78 -17.06
CA ARG A 186 -16.75 -26.44 -16.46
C ARG A 186 -17.00 -26.45 -14.95
N TYR A 187 -17.94 -27.26 -14.45
CA TYR A 187 -18.12 -27.40 -13.00
C TYR A 187 -16.89 -28.02 -12.31
N ARG A 188 -16.21 -28.97 -12.96
CA ARG A 188 -14.93 -29.52 -12.46
C ARG A 188 -13.82 -28.48 -12.46
N GLU A 189 -13.71 -27.69 -13.53
CA GLU A 189 -12.79 -26.54 -13.61
C GLU A 189 -13.03 -25.54 -12.46
N ALA A 190 -14.29 -25.21 -12.17
CA ALA A 190 -14.66 -24.35 -11.05
C ALA A 190 -14.25 -24.95 -9.68
N ALA A 191 -14.41 -26.26 -9.50
CA ALA A 191 -14.00 -26.95 -8.27
C ALA A 191 -12.48 -26.99 -8.12
N GLU A 192 -11.74 -27.23 -9.21
CA GLU A 192 -10.27 -27.17 -9.20
C GLU A 192 -9.75 -25.76 -8.92
N PHE A 193 -10.38 -24.74 -9.52
CA PHE A 193 -10.08 -23.35 -9.25
C PHE A 193 -10.17 -23.05 -7.74
N LEU A 194 -11.27 -23.44 -7.08
CA LEU A 194 -11.45 -23.22 -5.64
C LEU A 194 -10.45 -23.96 -4.75
N ARG A 195 -9.98 -25.14 -5.18
CA ARG A 195 -8.95 -25.90 -4.45
C ARG A 195 -7.58 -25.21 -4.50
N LYS A 196 -7.26 -24.57 -5.63
CA LYS A 196 -6.00 -23.85 -5.85
C LYS A 196 -6.03 -22.41 -5.37
N ALA A 197 -7.22 -21.81 -5.29
CA ALA A 197 -7.42 -20.43 -4.88
C ALA A 197 -6.97 -20.19 -3.43
N ASP A 198 -6.24 -19.09 -3.23
CA ASP A 198 -5.90 -18.56 -1.91
C ASP A 198 -7.09 -17.77 -1.36
N VAL A 199 -8.04 -18.51 -0.79
CA VAL A 199 -9.27 -18.02 -0.19
C VAL A 199 -9.46 -18.68 1.16
N ASP A 200 -10.19 -18.02 2.05
CA ASP A 200 -10.50 -18.57 3.36
C ASP A 200 -11.31 -19.87 3.27
N SER A 201 -11.15 -20.71 4.29
CA SER A 201 -11.74 -22.06 4.32
C SER A 201 -13.26 -22.04 4.28
N GLU A 202 -13.89 -21.04 4.87
CA GLU A 202 -15.34 -20.90 4.93
C GLU A 202 -15.93 -20.61 3.53
N PHE A 203 -15.35 -19.63 2.83
CA PHE A 203 -15.71 -19.31 1.45
C PHE A 203 -15.54 -20.54 0.54
N ARG A 204 -14.39 -21.21 0.64
CA ARG A 204 -14.11 -22.42 -0.14
C ARG A 204 -15.14 -23.52 0.11
N ALA A 205 -15.43 -23.82 1.38
CA ALA A 205 -16.37 -24.86 1.76
C ALA A 205 -17.79 -24.57 1.24
N GLY A 206 -18.26 -23.33 1.40
CA GLY A 206 -19.59 -22.91 0.94
C GLY A 206 -19.77 -23.03 -0.58
N GLN A 207 -18.76 -22.62 -1.36
CA GLN A 207 -18.82 -22.74 -2.83
C GLN A 207 -18.64 -24.19 -3.31
N MET A 208 -17.76 -24.96 -2.68
CA MET A 208 -17.56 -26.39 -3.00
C MET A 208 -18.83 -27.21 -2.76
N LEU A 209 -19.60 -26.91 -1.71
CA LEU A 209 -20.88 -27.58 -1.46
C LEU A 209 -21.87 -27.38 -2.62
N LYS A 210 -22.00 -26.15 -3.11
CA LYS A 210 -22.87 -25.80 -4.26
C LYS A 210 -22.42 -26.53 -5.54
N LEU A 211 -21.12 -26.53 -5.82
CA LEU A 211 -20.56 -27.23 -6.98
C LEU A 211 -20.75 -28.74 -6.91
N ASN A 212 -20.52 -29.34 -5.73
CA ASN A 212 -20.71 -30.78 -5.55
C ASN A 212 -22.16 -31.21 -5.76
N ALA A 213 -23.14 -30.38 -5.37
CA ALA A 213 -24.55 -30.65 -5.66
C ALA A 213 -24.83 -30.66 -7.17
N LYS A 214 -24.22 -29.74 -7.93
CA LYS A 214 -24.32 -29.69 -9.41
C LYS A 214 -23.63 -30.87 -10.09
N LEU A 215 -22.46 -31.29 -9.58
CA LEU A 215 -21.73 -32.45 -10.10
C LEU A 215 -22.50 -33.75 -9.88
N LYS A 216 -23.17 -33.93 -8.73
CA LYS A 216 -23.97 -35.12 -8.43
C LYS A 216 -25.23 -35.24 -9.29
N LYS A 217 -25.86 -34.11 -9.66
CA LYS A 217 -27.10 -34.12 -10.46
C LYS A 217 -26.88 -34.55 -11.92
N ASN A 218 -25.65 -34.41 -12.43
CA ASN A 218 -25.29 -34.70 -13.82
C ASN A 218 -24.66 -36.11 -13.99
N HIS A 219 -24.67 -36.93 -12.93
CA HIS A 219 -24.31 -38.33 -12.92
C HIS A 219 -25.57 -39.17 -12.73
#